data_AF-A0A5E4MG01-F1
#
_entry.id   AF-A0A5E4MG01-F1
#
_cell.length_a   1.000
_cell.length_b   1.000
_cell.length_c   1.000
_cell.angle_alpha   90.00
_cell.angle_beta   90.00
_cell.angle_gamma   90.00
#
_symmetry.space_group_name_H-M   'P 1'
#
loop_
_entity.id
_entity.type
_entity.pdbx_description
1 polymer ?
#
loop_
_entity_poly.entity_id
_entity_poly.type
_entity_poly.pdbx_seq_one_letter_code
_entity_poly.pdbx_strand_id
1 'polypeptide(L)'
;MSNFDLEKMDETINNLSIGLDVMLCCKDTAGGREILESFRKLDNLIMSFDDQINILCEALTKEKNARKSSFQKQLDELKMIEERCNHMIVNFPSNFCDTNKFEMQKFNQNYEIKKNEGNNLNMTNLSVSPVPTWNNTYSSYNTMSNGTIMSTTMMGQSLKSQSSRQVFDIPLLKSVTNDEMDKVPKYMKGRLSSINVNVVIDSINAALENKYDILRKPKNTLKKKDLNLYNMWKIQQTNVGQGQYFVTADDITRFSEMKVDKTTLNIIPILRHLKRLKESRLGGFVYYLPY
;
A
#
# COMPACT_ATOMS: atom_id res chain seq x y z
N MET A 1 5.05 23.38 58.71
CA MET A 1 6.47 23.58 58.33
C MET A 1 7.08 22.20 58.19
N SER A 2 7.45 21.83 56.96
CA SER A 2 8.14 20.57 56.68
C SER A 2 9.53 20.65 57.32
N ASN A 3 9.81 19.76 58.27
CA ASN A 3 11.11 19.65 58.90
C ASN A 3 12.07 19.13 57.82
N PHE A 4 13.00 19.99 57.40
CA PHE A 4 14.02 19.65 56.42
C PHE A 4 15.10 18.89 57.18
N ASP A 5 15.12 17.55 57.07
CA ASP A 5 16.11 16.70 57.74
C ASP A 5 17.48 16.89 57.09
N LEU A 6 18.20 17.91 57.57
CA LEU A 6 19.58 18.24 57.19
C LEU A 6 20.51 17.04 57.34
N GLU A 7 20.29 16.20 58.36
CA GLU A 7 21.10 15.02 58.65
C GLU A 7 20.97 13.95 57.55
N LYS A 8 19.76 13.73 57.04
CA LYS A 8 19.51 12.78 55.94
C LYS A 8 20.08 13.29 54.62
N MET A 9 20.05 14.60 54.40
CA MET A 9 20.65 15.22 53.23
C MET A 9 22.19 15.14 53.29
N ASP A 10 22.79 15.40 54.45
CA ASP A 10 24.23 15.30 54.67
C ASP A 10 24.73 13.87 54.50
N GLU A 11 23.98 12.88 55.02
CA GLU A 11 24.26 11.46 54.81
C GLU A 11 24.16 11.08 53.32
N THR A 12 23.18 11.63 52.59
CA THR A 12 23.04 11.39 51.15
C THR A 12 24.21 12.00 50.37
N ILE A 13 24.65 13.21 50.72
CA ILE A 13 25.79 13.89 50.09
C ILE A 13 27.08 13.11 50.35
N ASN A 14 27.31 12.65 51.58
CA ASN A 14 28.47 11.85 51.94
C ASN A 14 28.50 10.50 51.19
N ASN A 15 27.35 9.83 51.10
CA ASN A 15 27.24 8.59 50.32
C ASN A 15 27.50 8.81 48.83
N LEU A 16 27.03 9.92 48.25
CA LEU A 16 27.32 10.28 46.86
C LEU A 16 28.80 10.62 46.65
N SER A 17 29.43 11.32 47.60
CA SER A 17 30.86 11.66 47.55
C SER A 17 31.73 10.40 47.59
N ILE A 18 31.43 9.47 48.50
CA ILE A 18 32.13 8.18 48.60
C ILE A 18 31.93 7.36 47.32
N GLY A 19 30.71 7.34 46.78
CA GLY A 19 30.42 6.66 45.52
C GLY A 19 31.23 7.24 44.35
N LEU A 20 31.41 8.56 44.32
CA LEU A 20 32.21 9.24 43.30
C LEU A 20 33.70 8.93 43.46
N ASP A 21 34.22 8.93 44.68
CA ASP A 21 35.62 8.61 44.98
C ASP A 21 35.96 7.16 44.62
N VAL A 22 35.08 6.21 44.92
CA VAL A 22 35.23 4.80 44.49
C VAL A 22 35.25 4.70 42.97
N MET A 23 34.36 5.41 42.28
CA MET A 23 34.31 5.42 40.81
C MET A 23 35.57 6.02 40.18
N LEU A 24 36.12 7.08 40.78
CA LEU A 24 37.38 7.70 40.37
C LEU A 24 38.59 6.79 40.64
N CYS A 25 38.64 6.11 41.78
CA CYS A 25 39.72 5.17 42.12
C CYS A 25 39.71 3.93 41.21
N CYS A 26 38.53 3.46 40.79
CA CYS A 26 38.42 2.31 39.91
C CYS A 26 38.79 2.61 38.45
N LYS A 27 38.81 3.89 38.02
CA LYS A 27 39.10 4.31 36.64
C LYS A 27 40.46 3.85 36.13
N ASP A 28 41.48 3.83 37.00
CA ASP A 28 42.85 3.46 36.66
C ASP A 28 43.17 1.98 36.92
N THR A 29 42.18 1.19 37.35
CA THR A 29 42.30 -0.27 37.41
C THR A 29 42.10 -0.89 36.02
N ALA A 30 42.61 -2.11 35.80
CA ALA A 30 42.46 -2.78 34.50
C ALA A 30 40.98 -2.94 34.10
N GLY A 31 40.10 -3.31 35.04
CA GLY A 31 38.66 -3.44 34.79
C GLY A 31 37.96 -2.10 34.54
N GLY A 32 38.33 -1.03 35.25
CA GLY A 32 37.77 0.31 35.00
C GLY A 32 38.15 0.87 33.62
N ARG A 33 39.38 0.61 33.16
CA ARG A 33 39.81 0.99 31.80
C ARG A 33 39.06 0.23 30.70
N GLU A 34 38.80 -1.06 30.87
CA GLU A 34 38.00 -1.85 29.90
C GLU A 34 36.55 -1.35 29.82
N ILE A 35 35.96 -0.99 30.95
CA ILE A 35 34.61 -0.40 31.00
C ILE A 35 34.60 0.95 30.29
N LEU A 36 35.58 1.83 30.57
CA LEU A 36 35.66 3.15 29.93
C LEU A 36 35.88 3.05 28.41
N GLU A 37 36.70 2.11 27.96
CA GLU A 37 36.91 1.85 26.53
C GLU A 37 35.64 1.29 25.86
N SER A 38 34.86 0.50 26.57
CA SER A 38 33.56 0.00 26.09
C SER A 38 32.54 1.15 25.94
N PHE A 39 32.49 2.08 26.89
CA PHE A 39 31.68 3.29 26.78
C PHE A 39 32.12 4.16 25.60
N ARG A 40 33.43 4.37 25.43
CA ARG A 40 33.96 5.13 24.29
C ARG A 40 33.59 4.49 22.94
N LYS A 41 33.65 3.17 22.84
CA LYS A 41 33.21 2.44 21.64
C LYS A 41 31.72 2.61 21.37
N LEU A 42 30.91 2.61 22.43
CA LEU A 42 29.47 2.85 22.33
C LEU A 42 29.18 4.28 21.85
N ASP A 43 29.87 5.28 22.39
CA ASP A 43 29.73 6.68 21.96
C ASP A 43 30.10 6.87 20.49
N ASN A 44 31.21 6.27 20.05
CA ASN A 44 31.60 6.29 18.64
C ASN A 44 30.55 5.63 17.74
N LEU A 45 29.91 4.56 18.22
CA LEU A 45 28.85 3.88 17.49
C LEU A 45 27.57 4.72 17.42
N ILE A 46 27.21 5.41 18.51
CA ILE A 46 26.09 6.35 18.54
C ILE A 46 26.32 7.47 17.53
N MET A 47 27.51 8.08 17.52
CA MET A 47 27.87 9.12 16.54
C MET A 47 27.80 8.60 15.09
N SER A 48 28.27 7.38 14.84
CA SER A 48 28.15 6.74 13.51
C SER A 48 26.70 6.53 13.09
N PHE A 49 25.81 6.19 14.02
CA PHE A 49 24.38 6.09 13.73
C PHE A 49 23.76 7.46 13.46
N ASP A 50 24.14 8.50 14.19
CA ASP A 50 23.67 9.87 13.94
C ASP A 50 24.09 10.34 12.54
N ASP A 51 25.33 10.06 12.12
CA ASP A 51 25.81 10.35 10.76
C ASP A 51 24.99 9.59 9.70
N GLN A 52 24.72 8.30 9.93
CA GLN A 52 23.89 7.50 9.02
C GLN A 52 22.45 8.03 8.95
N ILE A 53 21.87 8.42 10.09
CA ILE A 53 20.53 9.02 10.16
C ILE A 53 20.51 10.34 9.39
N ASN A 54 21.55 11.18 9.52
CA ASN A 54 21.65 12.44 8.81
C ASN A 54 21.72 12.23 7.29
N ILE A 55 22.56 11.29 6.82
CA ILE A 55 22.64 10.94 5.40
C ILE A 55 21.28 10.48 4.86
N LEU A 56 20.57 9.64 5.62
CA LEU A 56 19.24 9.17 5.23
C LEU A 56 18.21 10.32 5.21
N CYS A 57 18.24 11.21 6.19
CA CYS A 57 17.38 12.40 6.25
C CYS A 57 17.62 13.35 5.05
N GLU A 58 18.87 13.56 4.67
CA GLU A 58 19.23 14.36 3.49
C GLU A 58 18.75 13.70 2.20
N ALA A 59 18.98 12.38 2.04
CA ALA A 59 18.52 11.62 0.89
C ALA A 59 16.99 11.69 0.73
N LEU A 60 16.25 11.52 1.85
CA LEU A 60 14.80 11.60 1.88
C LEU A 60 14.30 13.01 1.54
N THR A 61 14.97 14.04 2.04
CA THR A 61 14.64 15.45 1.72
C THR A 61 14.86 15.74 0.24
N LYS A 62 15.97 15.25 -0.32
CA LYS A 62 16.28 15.37 -1.76
C LYS A 62 15.23 14.68 -2.62
N GLU A 63 14.81 13.47 -2.26
CA GLU A 63 13.76 12.74 -3.00
C GLU A 63 12.41 13.47 -2.92
N LYS A 64 12.03 13.95 -1.73
CA LYS A 64 10.81 14.74 -1.54
C LYS A 64 10.79 15.99 -2.42
N ASN A 65 11.90 16.72 -2.48
CA ASN A 65 12.03 17.91 -3.30
C ASN A 65 12.01 17.59 -4.80
N ALA A 66 12.69 16.52 -5.22
CA ALA A 66 12.65 16.06 -6.61
C ALA A 66 11.22 15.68 -7.04
N ARG A 67 10.50 14.94 -6.20
CA ARG A 67 9.11 14.55 -6.46
C ARG A 67 8.19 15.76 -6.54
N LYS A 68 8.34 16.73 -5.62
CA LYS A 68 7.61 18.02 -5.67
C LYS A 68 7.88 18.78 -6.97
N SER A 69 9.13 18.87 -7.41
CA SER A 69 9.49 19.52 -8.68
C SER A 69 8.91 18.79 -9.89
N SER A 70 8.93 17.46 -9.89
CA SER A 70 8.33 16.65 -10.95
C SER A 70 6.82 16.89 -11.07
N PHE A 71 6.09 16.89 -9.95
CA PHE A 71 4.67 17.20 -9.96
C PHE A 71 4.38 18.62 -10.43
N GLN A 72 5.21 19.60 -10.05
CA GLN A 72 5.04 20.97 -10.51
C GLN A 72 5.18 21.09 -12.03
N LYS A 73 6.18 20.44 -12.63
CA LYS A 73 6.36 20.43 -14.10
C LYS A 73 5.15 19.85 -14.81
N GLN A 74 4.61 18.74 -14.30
CA GLN A 74 3.40 18.13 -14.86
C GLN A 74 2.19 19.07 -14.77
N LEU A 75 2.06 19.83 -13.68
CA LEU A 75 1.00 20.82 -13.52
C LEU A 75 1.15 21.97 -14.54
N ASP A 76 2.38 22.45 -14.75
CA ASP A 76 2.67 23.50 -15.72
C ASP A 76 2.37 23.04 -17.17
N GLU A 77 2.71 21.79 -17.51
CA GLU A 77 2.36 21.18 -18.81
C GLU A 77 0.84 21.10 -19.02
N LEU A 78 0.09 20.65 -18.01
CA LEU A 78 -1.38 20.60 -18.09
C LEU A 78 -1.99 21.99 -18.28
N LYS A 79 -1.45 22.99 -17.58
CA LYS A 79 -1.88 24.38 -17.72
C LYS A 79 -1.62 24.93 -19.14
N MET A 80 -0.45 24.64 -19.71
CA MET A 80 -0.14 25.00 -21.09
C MET A 80 -1.10 24.35 -22.10
N ILE A 81 -1.50 23.10 -21.86
CA ILE A 81 -2.48 22.40 -22.70
C ILE A 81 -3.86 23.05 -22.56
N GLU A 82 -4.28 23.39 -21.35
CA GLU A 82 -5.55 24.09 -21.09
C GLU A 82 -5.60 25.44 -21.81
N GLU A 83 -4.54 26.24 -21.70
CA GLU A 83 -4.42 27.53 -22.40
C GLU A 83 -4.50 27.36 -23.92
N ARG A 84 -3.85 26.32 -24.46
CA ARG A 84 -3.93 25.99 -25.89
C ARG A 84 -5.33 25.57 -26.33
N CYS A 85 -6.02 24.75 -25.54
CA CYS A 85 -7.41 24.35 -25.79
C CYS A 85 -8.34 25.57 -25.81
N ASN A 86 -8.19 26.48 -24.83
CA ASN A 86 -8.97 27.71 -24.77
C ASN A 86 -8.72 28.60 -25.99
N HIS A 87 -7.47 28.78 -26.41
CA HIS A 87 -7.14 29.52 -27.63
C HIS A 87 -7.75 28.88 -28.88
N MET A 88 -7.73 27.55 -28.99
CA MET A 88 -8.37 26.84 -30.10
C MET A 88 -9.89 27.07 -30.09
N ILE A 89 -10.56 26.95 -28.93
CA ILE A 89 -11.99 27.22 -28.76
C ILE A 89 -12.36 28.62 -29.27
N VAL A 90 -11.60 29.65 -28.88
CA VAL A 90 -11.85 31.05 -29.27
C VAL A 90 -11.64 31.28 -30.77
N ASN A 91 -10.68 30.58 -31.39
CA ASN A 91 -10.33 30.72 -32.80
C ASN A 91 -10.92 29.63 -33.70
N PHE A 92 -11.93 28.89 -33.25
CA PHE A 92 -12.65 27.96 -34.12
C PHE A 92 -13.34 28.74 -35.25
N PRO A 93 -13.10 28.40 -36.52
CA PRO A 93 -13.74 29.10 -37.64
C PRO A 93 -15.25 28.89 -37.60
N SER A 94 -16.00 29.99 -37.64
CA SER A 94 -17.47 30.08 -37.50
C SER A 94 -18.30 29.38 -38.60
N ASN A 95 -17.71 28.52 -39.41
CA ASN A 95 -18.34 27.97 -40.63
C ASN A 95 -18.67 26.47 -40.56
N PHE A 96 -19.01 25.96 -39.38
CA PHE A 96 -19.75 24.70 -39.25
C PHE A 96 -20.78 24.82 -38.13
N CYS A 97 -21.89 25.47 -38.44
CA CYS A 97 -23.15 25.26 -37.72
C CYS A 97 -24.15 24.76 -38.75
N ASP A 98 -24.53 23.49 -38.65
CA ASP A 98 -25.91 23.03 -38.82
C ASP A 98 -25.98 21.52 -38.55
N THR A 99 -25.81 21.13 -37.28
CA THR A 99 -26.55 20.07 -36.58
C THR A 99 -25.92 19.84 -35.21
N ASN A 100 -26.77 19.55 -34.22
CA ASN A 100 -26.44 19.22 -32.82
C ASN A 100 -26.35 20.39 -31.84
N LYS A 101 -27.52 21.00 -31.63
CA LYS A 101 -27.88 21.79 -30.45
C LYS A 101 -28.13 20.94 -29.19
N PHE A 102 -27.50 19.76 -29.08
CA PHE A 102 -27.61 18.88 -27.92
C PHE A 102 -26.20 18.56 -27.39
N GLU A 103 -26.03 18.72 -26.07
CA GLU A 103 -24.86 18.33 -25.26
C GLU A 103 -23.80 19.38 -24.88
N MET A 104 -24.03 20.68 -25.06
CA MET A 104 -23.18 21.73 -24.45
C MET A 104 -23.78 22.33 -23.16
N GLN A 105 -24.41 21.50 -22.33
CA GLN A 105 -24.92 21.91 -21.00
C GLN A 105 -24.52 20.98 -19.86
N LYS A 106 -23.74 19.91 -20.09
CA LYS A 106 -23.33 18.96 -19.04
C LYS A 106 -21.92 19.13 -18.48
N PHE A 107 -21.08 20.00 -19.05
CA PHE A 107 -19.67 20.10 -18.66
C PHE A 107 -19.30 21.33 -17.81
N ASN A 108 -20.22 22.27 -17.62
CA ASN A 108 -20.01 23.40 -16.71
C ASN A 108 -20.66 23.12 -15.35
N GLN A 109 -20.01 22.28 -14.54
CA GLN A 109 -20.18 22.36 -13.10
C GLN A 109 -18.80 22.27 -12.42
N ASN A 110 -18.31 23.47 -12.10
CA ASN A 110 -17.51 23.81 -10.93
C ASN A 110 -16.12 23.17 -10.80
N TYR A 111 -15.12 23.87 -11.32
CA TYR A 111 -13.80 23.93 -10.67
C TYR A 111 -13.41 25.41 -10.50
N GLU A 112 -13.79 25.99 -9.36
CA GLU A 112 -13.12 27.20 -8.88
C GLU A 112 -11.78 26.80 -8.26
N ILE A 113 -10.69 27.18 -8.91
CA ILE A 113 -9.34 27.09 -8.34
C ILE A 113 -9.13 28.33 -7.47
N LYS A 114 -9.25 28.20 -6.14
CA LYS A 114 -8.81 29.24 -5.21
C LYS A 114 -7.28 29.27 -5.17
N LYS A 115 -6.69 30.35 -5.69
CA LYS A 115 -5.29 30.75 -5.41
C LYS A 115 -5.17 31.01 -3.91
N ASN A 116 -4.24 30.32 -3.25
CA ASN A 116 -3.77 30.72 -1.92
C ASN A 116 -2.31 31.16 -2.06
N GLU A 117 -2.12 32.48 -2.08
CA GLU A 117 -0.84 33.11 -1.75
C GLU A 117 -0.56 32.82 -0.28
N GLY A 118 0.62 32.29 0.00
CA GLY A 118 1.05 32.03 1.36
C GLY A 118 1.35 33.33 2.08
N ASN A 119 0.77 33.49 3.26
CA ASN A 119 1.46 34.07 4.41
C ASN A 119 0.99 33.38 5.70
N ASN A 120 1.96 33.23 6.57
CA ASN A 120 2.04 32.36 7.73
C ASN A 120 1.10 32.81 8.87
N LEU A 121 0.47 31.85 9.56
CA LEU A 121 0.44 31.68 11.02
C LEU A 121 -0.87 31.04 11.52
N ASN A 122 -0.66 29.98 12.29
CA ASN A 122 -1.44 29.49 13.44
C ASN A 122 -2.82 28.83 13.24
N MET A 123 -2.82 27.55 13.62
CA MET A 123 -3.89 26.78 14.28
C MET A 123 -5.13 27.62 14.69
N THR A 124 -6.26 27.35 14.05
CA THR A 124 -7.39 26.59 14.61
C THR A 124 -8.60 26.74 13.70
N ASN A 125 -9.35 25.64 13.55
CA ASN A 125 -10.75 25.58 13.11
C ASN A 125 -11.06 25.87 11.63
N LEU A 126 -11.28 24.79 10.87
CA LEU A 126 -12.27 24.76 9.79
C LEU A 126 -13.00 23.42 9.80
N SER A 127 -14.24 23.53 10.26
CA SER A 127 -15.44 22.75 9.96
C SER A 127 -15.31 21.80 8.75
N VAL A 128 -15.40 20.50 9.05
CA VAL A 128 -15.52 19.39 8.09
C VAL A 128 -16.96 18.88 8.17
N SER A 129 -17.67 18.89 7.03
CA SER A 129 -18.93 18.15 6.83
C SER A 129 -18.66 16.64 6.73
N PRO A 130 -19.64 15.77 7.04
CA PRO A 130 -19.57 14.90 8.21
C PRO A 130 -18.96 13.52 7.94
N VAL A 131 -18.05 13.14 8.82
CA VAL A 131 -17.61 11.75 9.03
C VAL A 131 -18.69 11.03 9.86
N PRO A 132 -19.00 9.73 9.61
CA PRO A 132 -19.87 8.96 10.49
C PRO A 132 -19.16 8.71 11.84
N THR A 133 -19.50 9.50 12.84
CA THR A 133 -19.09 9.30 14.24
C THR A 133 -19.94 8.19 14.85
N TRP A 134 -19.26 7.22 15.46
CA TRP A 134 -19.89 6.20 16.30
C TRP A 134 -20.26 6.86 17.63
N ASN A 135 -21.56 6.94 17.92
CA ASN A 135 -22.08 7.47 19.17
C ASN A 135 -21.85 6.43 20.28
N ASN A 136 -20.88 6.70 21.16
CA ASN A 136 -20.74 6.00 22.43
C ASN A 136 -21.06 6.99 23.55
N THR A 137 -22.34 7.14 23.87
CA THR A 137 -22.79 7.85 25.07
C THR A 137 -23.00 6.82 26.16
N TYR A 138 -21.99 6.69 27.03
CA TYR A 138 -22.18 6.11 28.35
C TYR A 138 -23.02 7.09 29.17
N SER A 139 -24.24 6.69 29.50
CA SER A 139 -24.93 7.23 30.66
C SER A 139 -25.37 6.06 31.52
N SER A 140 -24.83 6.06 32.74
CA SER A 140 -25.03 5.10 33.81
C SER A 140 -26.49 5.02 34.27
N TYR A 141 -26.95 3.80 34.56
CA TYR A 141 -27.74 3.50 35.76
C TYR A 141 -27.65 2.01 36.10
N ASN A 142 -27.40 1.74 37.37
CA ASN A 142 -27.61 0.45 38.03
C ASN A 142 -29.09 0.04 37.91
N THR A 143 -29.39 -1.25 37.87
CA THR A 143 -29.98 -1.99 39.01
C THR A 143 -30.50 -3.37 38.59
N MET A 144 -30.29 -4.30 39.52
CA MET A 144 -30.63 -5.72 39.49
C MET A 144 -32.14 -5.93 39.69
N SER A 145 -32.77 -6.90 39.00
CA SER A 145 -33.62 -7.93 39.64
C SER A 145 -34.35 -8.86 38.65
N ASN A 146 -34.22 -10.16 38.95
CA ASN A 146 -35.19 -11.26 38.94
C ASN A 146 -35.96 -11.69 37.67
N GLY A 147 -35.83 -12.99 37.35
CA GLY A 147 -36.97 -13.81 36.90
C GLY A 147 -36.79 -14.72 35.68
N THR A 148 -36.22 -15.91 35.89
CA THR A 148 -36.88 -17.21 35.64
C THR A 148 -37.49 -17.56 34.25
N ILE A 149 -36.80 -18.51 33.57
CA ILE A 149 -37.29 -19.72 32.86
C ILE A 149 -37.78 -19.67 31.38
N MET A 150 -36.96 -20.34 30.54
CA MET A 150 -37.20 -21.31 29.43
C MET A 150 -38.25 -21.07 28.33
N SER A 151 -37.77 -21.19 27.06
CA SER A 151 -38.18 -22.14 25.99
C SER A 151 -38.07 -21.48 24.61
N THR A 152 -37.10 -21.86 23.78
CA THR A 152 -37.24 -22.82 22.66
C THR A 152 -38.26 -22.38 21.60
N THR A 153 -37.77 -21.89 20.44
CA THR A 153 -38.13 -22.31 19.05
C THR A 153 -37.91 -21.19 18.02
N MET A 154 -36.83 -21.37 17.24
CA MET A 154 -36.63 -21.20 15.80
C MET A 154 -37.11 -19.94 15.02
N MET A 155 -36.11 -19.34 14.35
CA MET A 155 -36.08 -18.77 12.98
C MET A 155 -36.95 -17.55 12.63
N GLY A 156 -36.31 -16.49 12.12
CA GLY A 156 -37.01 -15.47 11.34
C GLY A 156 -36.31 -14.13 11.12
N GLN A 157 -35.21 -14.11 10.37
CA GLN A 157 -34.87 -13.05 9.39
C GLN A 157 -34.71 -11.60 9.91
N SER A 158 -33.50 -11.26 10.37
CA SER A 158 -33.03 -9.87 10.34
C SER A 158 -32.41 -9.58 8.97
N LEU A 159 -33.05 -8.67 8.22
CA LEU A 159 -32.55 -8.09 6.98
C LEU A 159 -31.23 -7.36 7.27
N LYS A 160 -30.11 -8.07 7.12
CA LYS A 160 -28.79 -7.43 7.05
C LYS A 160 -28.75 -6.65 5.75
N SER A 161 -28.60 -5.33 5.87
CA SER A 161 -28.26 -4.43 4.78
C SER A 161 -27.01 -4.96 4.07
N GLN A 162 -27.22 -5.61 2.93
CA GLN A 162 -26.16 -5.89 1.99
C GLN A 162 -25.74 -4.55 1.39
N SER A 163 -24.79 -3.88 2.05
CA SER A 163 -23.83 -3.05 1.32
C SER A 163 -23.21 -3.99 0.28
N SER A 164 -23.61 -3.82 -0.97
CA SER A 164 -23.15 -4.60 -2.11
C SER A 164 -21.64 -4.41 -2.23
N ARG A 165 -20.86 -5.26 -1.55
CA ARG A 165 -19.49 -5.54 -1.93
C ARG A 165 -19.57 -6.00 -3.37
N GLN A 166 -19.14 -5.16 -4.30
CA GLN A 166 -18.99 -5.58 -5.67
C GLN A 166 -18.05 -6.79 -5.68
N VAL A 167 -18.64 -7.97 -5.88
CA VAL A 167 -17.89 -9.20 -6.11
C VAL A 167 -17.42 -9.07 -7.55
N PHE A 168 -16.24 -8.50 -7.74
CA PHE A 168 -15.58 -8.60 -9.03
C PHE A 168 -15.14 -10.04 -9.19
N ASP A 169 -15.80 -10.76 -10.09
CA ASP A 169 -15.38 -12.10 -10.50
C ASP A 169 -13.95 -12.03 -11.02
N ILE A 170 -13.09 -12.92 -10.52
CA ILE A 170 -11.69 -12.96 -10.90
C ILE A 170 -11.63 -13.41 -12.38
N PRO A 171 -10.98 -12.65 -13.28
CA PRO A 171 -10.88 -13.03 -14.69
C PRO A 171 -9.92 -14.21 -14.85
N LEU A 172 -10.47 -15.43 -14.92
CA LEU A 172 -9.73 -16.68 -15.11
C LEU A 172 -9.46 -16.93 -16.60
N LEU A 173 -8.30 -17.51 -16.89
CA LEU A 173 -7.93 -17.95 -18.23
C LEU A 173 -8.76 -19.19 -18.59
N LYS A 174 -9.39 -19.16 -19.76
CA LYS A 174 -10.07 -20.34 -20.31
C LYS A 174 -9.05 -21.41 -20.69
N SER A 175 -9.47 -22.67 -20.81
CA SER A 175 -8.66 -23.77 -21.37
C SER A 175 -8.64 -23.76 -22.91
N VAL A 176 -7.52 -24.17 -23.49
CA VAL A 176 -7.24 -24.16 -24.94
C VAL A 176 -7.58 -25.52 -25.55
N THR A 177 -8.36 -25.53 -26.62
CA THR A 177 -8.68 -26.76 -27.37
C THR A 177 -7.59 -27.08 -28.41
N ASN A 178 -7.57 -28.32 -28.91
CA ASN A 178 -6.63 -28.72 -29.97
C ASN A 178 -6.81 -27.87 -31.25
N ASP A 179 -8.05 -27.56 -31.62
CA ASP A 179 -8.36 -26.74 -32.80
C ASP A 179 -7.81 -25.32 -32.70
N GLU A 180 -7.84 -24.73 -31.50
CA GLU A 180 -7.21 -23.43 -31.25
C GLU A 180 -5.70 -23.54 -31.30
N MET A 181 -5.14 -24.63 -30.78
CA MET A 181 -3.69 -24.90 -30.79
C MET A 181 -3.14 -25.14 -32.20
N ASP A 182 -3.97 -25.56 -33.15
CA ASP A 182 -3.58 -25.76 -34.55
C ASP A 182 -3.58 -24.45 -35.35
N LYS A 183 -4.27 -23.42 -34.88
CA LYS A 183 -4.20 -22.06 -35.44
C LYS A 183 -2.92 -21.33 -35.02
N VAL A 184 -2.25 -21.78 -33.96
CA VAL A 184 -1.00 -21.18 -33.46
C VAL A 184 0.14 -21.50 -34.43
N PRO A 185 0.93 -20.51 -34.88
CA PRO A 185 2.06 -20.76 -35.77
C PRO A 185 3.06 -21.78 -35.24
N LYS A 186 3.56 -22.66 -36.13
CA LYS A 186 4.46 -23.77 -35.77
C LYS A 186 5.71 -23.33 -35.02
N TYR A 187 6.27 -22.16 -35.36
CA TYR A 187 7.45 -21.62 -34.69
C TYR A 187 7.17 -21.19 -33.22
N MET A 188 5.93 -20.86 -32.88
CA MET A 188 5.52 -20.55 -31.48
C MET A 188 5.21 -21.83 -30.71
N LYS A 189 4.48 -22.75 -31.34
CA LYS A 189 4.08 -24.04 -30.76
C LYS A 189 5.27 -24.93 -30.43
N GLY A 190 6.29 -24.97 -31.30
CA GLY A 190 7.45 -25.83 -31.11
C GLY A 190 7.05 -27.30 -30.94
N ARG A 191 7.35 -27.89 -29.78
CA ARG A 191 6.94 -29.25 -29.39
C ARG A 191 5.83 -29.27 -28.32
N LEU A 192 5.20 -28.13 -28.06
CA LEU A 192 4.20 -27.99 -27.00
C LEU A 192 2.84 -28.52 -27.47
N SER A 193 2.21 -29.35 -26.63
CA SER A 193 0.82 -29.80 -26.80
C SER A 193 -0.16 -28.87 -26.10
N SER A 194 -1.44 -28.97 -26.44
CA SER A 194 -2.54 -28.30 -25.74
C SER A 194 -2.57 -28.64 -24.24
N ILE A 195 -2.23 -29.89 -23.89
CA ILE A 195 -2.13 -30.36 -22.50
C ILE A 195 -1.10 -29.52 -21.73
N ASN A 196 0.10 -29.33 -22.29
CA ASN A 196 1.15 -28.54 -21.63
C ASN A 196 0.71 -27.08 -21.42
N VAL A 197 -0.01 -26.50 -22.39
CA VAL A 197 -0.54 -25.14 -22.29
C VAL A 197 -1.62 -25.05 -21.20
N ASN A 198 -2.53 -26.03 -21.15
CA ASN A 198 -3.61 -26.06 -20.17
C ASN A 198 -3.10 -26.23 -18.74
N VAL A 199 -2.06 -27.05 -18.51
CA VAL A 199 -1.41 -27.17 -17.19
C VAL A 199 -0.87 -25.81 -16.69
N VAL A 200 -0.29 -25.01 -17.59
CA VAL A 200 0.18 -23.66 -17.25
C VAL A 200 -0.98 -22.70 -16.98
N ILE A 201 -2.06 -22.78 -17.77
CA ILE A 201 -3.29 -22.00 -17.56
C ILE A 201 -3.86 -22.29 -16.18
N ASP A 202 -3.99 -23.57 -15.80
CA ASP A 202 -4.54 -23.97 -14.51
C ASP A 202 -3.65 -23.47 -13.35
N SER A 203 -2.33 -23.51 -13.52
CA SER A 203 -1.39 -22.94 -12.54
C SER A 203 -1.52 -21.43 -12.38
N ILE A 204 -1.74 -20.69 -13.48
CA ILE A 204 -1.98 -19.24 -13.45
C ILE A 204 -3.31 -18.93 -12.78
N ASN A 205 -4.37 -19.69 -13.10
CA ASN A 205 -5.68 -19.54 -12.49
C ASN A 205 -5.64 -19.80 -10.98
N ALA A 206 -4.99 -20.88 -10.55
CA ALA A 206 -4.78 -21.15 -9.13
C ALA A 206 -4.04 -20.00 -8.43
N ALA A 207 -3.02 -19.43 -9.07
CA ALA A 207 -2.30 -18.29 -8.52
C ALA A 207 -3.18 -17.02 -8.43
N LEU A 208 -4.02 -16.76 -9.43
CA LEU A 208 -4.99 -15.67 -9.43
C LEU A 208 -6.00 -15.84 -8.30
N GLU A 209 -6.65 -16.99 -8.20
CA GLU A 209 -7.65 -17.28 -7.16
C GLU A 209 -7.06 -17.09 -5.77
N ASN A 210 -5.95 -17.77 -5.46
CA ASN A 210 -5.33 -17.71 -4.13
C ASN A 210 -4.88 -16.29 -3.75
N LYS A 211 -4.27 -15.56 -4.69
CA LYS A 211 -3.82 -14.18 -4.47
C LYS A 211 -5.00 -13.26 -4.15
N TYR A 212 -6.03 -13.30 -4.98
CA TYR A 212 -7.18 -12.40 -4.82
C TYR A 212 -8.10 -12.83 -3.69
N ASP A 213 -8.12 -14.10 -3.30
CA ASP A 213 -8.76 -14.57 -2.07
C ASP A 213 -8.13 -14.00 -0.81
N ILE A 214 -6.80 -13.91 -0.77
CA ILE A 214 -6.08 -13.25 0.33
C ILE A 214 -6.34 -11.73 0.31
N LEU A 215 -6.35 -11.10 -0.86
CA LEU A 215 -6.62 -9.66 -0.99
C LEU A 215 -8.06 -9.26 -0.60
N ARG A 216 -9.03 -10.17 -0.75
CA ARG A 216 -10.43 -9.97 -0.33
C ARG A 216 -10.64 -10.09 1.18
N LYS A 217 -9.80 -10.85 1.87
CA LYS A 217 -9.89 -11.02 3.33
C LYS A 217 -9.52 -9.72 4.06
N PRO A 218 -10.21 -9.37 5.17
CA PRO A 218 -9.86 -8.20 5.95
C PRO A 218 -8.48 -8.41 6.62
N LYS A 219 -7.66 -7.36 6.66
CA LYS A 219 -6.28 -7.39 7.19
C LYS A 219 -6.18 -8.04 8.57
N ASN A 220 -7.17 -7.80 9.43
CA ASN A 220 -7.20 -8.27 10.81
C ASN A 220 -7.34 -9.80 10.93
N THR A 221 -7.75 -10.48 9.85
CA THR A 221 -7.92 -11.95 9.80
C THR A 221 -6.73 -12.66 9.16
N LEU A 222 -5.78 -11.93 8.58
CA LEU A 222 -4.65 -12.50 7.88
C LEU A 222 -3.55 -12.93 8.85
N LYS A 223 -2.93 -14.07 8.56
CA LYS A 223 -1.72 -14.52 9.27
C LYS A 223 -0.55 -13.60 8.91
N LYS A 224 0.48 -13.53 9.76
CA LYS A 224 1.68 -12.69 9.52
C LYS A 224 2.32 -12.90 8.14
N LYS A 225 2.38 -14.15 7.67
CA LYS A 225 2.89 -14.50 6.33
C LYS A 225 2.04 -13.88 5.21
N ASP A 226 0.73 -13.97 5.34
CA ASP A 226 -0.22 -13.45 4.34
C ASP A 226 -0.31 -11.91 4.40
N LEU A 227 -0.09 -11.31 5.57
CA LEU A 227 -0.05 -9.86 5.75
C LEU A 227 1.13 -9.22 5.00
N ASN A 228 2.30 -9.86 5.02
CA ASN A 228 3.46 -9.40 4.25
C ASN A 228 3.17 -9.43 2.74
N LEU A 229 2.56 -10.52 2.25
CA LEU A 229 2.15 -10.63 0.84
C LEU A 229 1.10 -9.58 0.47
N TYR A 230 0.10 -9.39 1.33
CA TYR A 230 -0.94 -8.38 1.14
C TYR A 230 -0.33 -6.99 0.93
N ASN A 231 0.60 -6.59 1.79
CA ASN A 231 1.26 -5.29 1.69
C ASN A 231 2.07 -5.16 0.40
N MET A 232 2.82 -6.21 0.02
CA MET A 232 3.59 -6.25 -1.22
C MET A 232 2.69 -6.14 -2.46
N TRP A 233 1.61 -6.91 -2.53
CA TRP A 233 0.67 -6.85 -3.65
C TRP A 233 -0.06 -5.51 -3.73
N LYS A 234 -0.34 -4.85 -2.60
CA LYS A 234 -0.91 -3.49 -2.62
C LYS A 234 0.04 -2.47 -3.23
N ILE A 235 1.34 -2.57 -2.94
CA ILE A 235 2.35 -1.72 -3.58
C ILE A 235 2.41 -2.02 -5.09
N GLN A 236 2.44 -3.30 -5.47
CA GLN A 236 2.45 -3.70 -6.88
C GLN A 236 1.18 -3.26 -7.64
N GLN A 237 0.01 -3.29 -6.99
CA GLN A 237 -1.25 -2.86 -7.61
C GLN A 237 -1.26 -1.36 -7.92
N THR A 238 -0.59 -0.55 -7.11
CA THR A 238 -0.38 0.88 -7.41
C THR A 238 0.44 1.09 -8.68
N ASN A 239 1.41 0.22 -8.96
CA ASN A 239 2.26 0.32 -10.15
C ASN A 239 1.57 -0.15 -11.44
N VAL A 240 0.80 -1.24 -11.38
CA VAL A 240 0.13 -1.83 -12.55
C VAL A 240 -1.10 -1.00 -12.97
N GLY A 241 -1.75 -0.35 -12.00
CA GLY A 241 -3.00 0.40 -12.20
C GLY A 241 -4.13 -0.15 -11.34
N GLN A 242 -4.96 0.75 -10.82
CA GLN A 242 -6.11 0.37 -10.01
C GLN A 242 -7.12 -0.45 -10.84
N GLY A 243 -7.67 -1.50 -10.23
CA GLY A 243 -8.69 -2.36 -10.86
C GLY A 243 -8.16 -3.48 -11.76
N GLN A 244 -6.85 -3.54 -12.02
CA GLN A 244 -6.29 -4.61 -12.85
C GLN A 244 -5.97 -5.87 -12.04
N TYR A 245 -6.32 -7.04 -12.59
CA TYR A 245 -5.88 -8.34 -12.08
C TYR A 245 -4.52 -8.71 -12.65
N PHE A 246 -3.63 -9.25 -11.81
CA PHE A 246 -2.30 -9.68 -12.24
C PHE A 246 -1.70 -10.73 -11.32
N VAL A 247 -0.81 -11.55 -11.88
CA VAL A 247 0.10 -12.43 -11.14
C VAL A 247 1.53 -12.20 -11.59
N THR A 248 2.50 -12.45 -10.71
CA THR A 248 3.93 -12.48 -11.03
C THR A 248 4.43 -13.92 -11.12
N ALA A 249 5.66 -14.12 -11.59
CA ALA A 249 6.28 -15.43 -11.58
C ALA A 249 6.36 -16.02 -10.15
N ASP A 250 6.67 -15.20 -9.16
CA ASP A 250 6.72 -15.60 -7.75
C ASP A 250 5.36 -16.08 -7.26
N ASP A 251 4.26 -15.40 -7.63
CA ASP A 251 2.90 -15.80 -7.27
C ASP A 251 2.59 -17.20 -7.86
N ILE A 252 2.93 -17.45 -9.12
CA ILE A 252 2.73 -18.75 -9.78
C ILE A 252 3.49 -19.84 -9.03
N THR A 253 4.79 -19.64 -8.76
CA THR A 253 5.58 -20.65 -8.06
C THR A 253 5.17 -20.89 -6.61
N ARG A 254 4.45 -19.95 -5.99
CA ARG A 254 4.00 -20.03 -4.61
C ARG A 254 2.68 -20.75 -4.45
N PHE A 255 1.75 -20.55 -5.39
CA PHE A 255 0.39 -21.07 -5.31
C PHE A 255 0.14 -22.26 -6.25
N SER A 256 1.06 -22.52 -7.17
CA SER A 256 1.12 -23.76 -7.95
C SER A 256 2.31 -24.60 -7.50
N GLU A 257 2.21 -25.92 -7.67
CA GLU A 257 3.33 -26.85 -7.54
C GLU A 257 4.34 -26.71 -8.70
N MET A 258 4.01 -25.88 -9.71
CA MET A 258 4.82 -25.64 -10.89
C MET A 258 5.80 -24.47 -10.69
N LYS A 259 7.06 -24.68 -11.08
CA LYS A 259 8.06 -23.60 -11.21
C LYS A 259 7.94 -22.92 -12.58
N VAL A 260 8.12 -21.60 -12.63
CA VAL A 260 8.20 -20.86 -13.88
C VAL A 260 9.53 -21.17 -14.56
N ASP A 261 9.51 -22.19 -15.41
CA ASP A 261 10.64 -22.70 -16.16
C ASP A 261 10.65 -22.17 -17.60
N LYS A 262 11.65 -22.58 -18.39
CA LYS A 262 11.74 -22.20 -19.81
C LYS A 262 10.51 -22.65 -20.62
N THR A 263 9.89 -23.77 -20.25
CA THR A 263 8.68 -24.29 -20.90
C THR A 263 7.51 -23.34 -20.67
N THR A 264 7.29 -22.92 -19.42
CA THR A 264 6.27 -21.94 -19.03
C THR A 264 6.46 -20.62 -19.79
N LEU A 265 7.70 -20.12 -19.84
CA LEU A 265 8.03 -18.89 -20.56
C LEU A 265 7.75 -18.99 -22.07
N ASN A 266 8.00 -20.15 -22.69
CA ASN A 266 7.66 -20.39 -24.10
C ASN A 266 6.15 -20.46 -24.35
N ILE A 267 5.34 -20.80 -23.32
CA ILE A 267 3.88 -20.84 -23.39
C ILE A 267 3.27 -19.43 -23.31
N ILE A 268 3.92 -18.47 -22.63
CA ILE A 268 3.41 -17.08 -22.52
C ILE A 268 3.13 -16.43 -23.89
N PRO A 269 4.04 -16.50 -24.90
CA PRO A 269 3.74 -16.03 -26.25
C PRO A 269 2.52 -16.69 -26.90
N ILE A 270 2.29 -17.98 -26.65
CA ILE A 270 1.13 -18.71 -27.16
C ILE A 270 -0.15 -18.16 -26.53
N LEU A 271 -0.17 -18.00 -25.20
CA LEU A 271 -1.30 -17.41 -24.48
C LEU A 271 -1.59 -15.97 -24.92
N ARG A 272 -0.56 -15.21 -25.28
CA ARG A 272 -0.70 -13.88 -25.85
C ARG A 272 -1.32 -13.92 -27.24
N HIS A 273 -0.87 -14.83 -28.10
CA HIS A 273 -1.43 -15.01 -29.44
C HIS A 273 -2.92 -15.38 -29.39
N LEU A 274 -3.30 -16.24 -28.44
CA LEU A 274 -4.68 -16.63 -28.18
C LEU A 274 -5.50 -15.59 -27.40
N LYS A 275 -4.92 -14.42 -27.09
CA LYS A 275 -5.56 -13.32 -26.33
C LYS A 275 -6.11 -13.77 -24.96
N ARG A 276 -5.36 -14.58 -24.23
CA ARG A 276 -5.70 -15.07 -22.88
C ARG A 276 -4.88 -14.43 -21.79
N LEU A 277 -3.63 -14.05 -22.12
CA LEU A 277 -2.71 -13.42 -21.17
C LEU A 277 -1.89 -12.32 -21.83
N LYS A 278 -1.78 -11.17 -21.15
CA LYS A 278 -0.92 -10.04 -21.50
C LYS A 278 0.25 -9.97 -20.52
N GLU A 279 1.45 -9.74 -21.04
CA GLU A 279 2.63 -9.45 -20.21
C GLU A 279 2.83 -7.93 -20.14
N SER A 280 3.08 -7.40 -18.95
CA SER A 280 3.48 -6.02 -18.71
C SER A 280 4.78 -5.99 -17.91
N ARG A 281 5.72 -5.14 -18.31
CA ARG A 281 7.01 -4.97 -17.62
C ARG A 281 7.07 -3.57 -17.02
N LEU A 282 7.03 -3.48 -15.70
CA LEU A 282 7.02 -2.21 -14.98
C LEU A 282 7.90 -2.33 -13.73
N GLY A 283 8.79 -1.36 -13.49
CA GLY A 283 9.60 -1.30 -12.28
C GLY A 283 10.50 -2.52 -12.04
N GLY A 284 10.99 -3.18 -13.09
CA GLY A 284 11.81 -4.40 -12.99
C GLY A 284 11.01 -5.69 -12.73
N PHE A 285 9.69 -5.60 -12.60
CA PHE A 285 8.81 -6.76 -12.44
C PHE A 285 8.11 -7.11 -13.75
N VAL A 286 7.83 -8.40 -13.91
CA VAL A 286 6.99 -8.94 -15.00
C VAL A 286 5.64 -9.31 -14.43
N TYR A 287 4.60 -8.68 -14.96
CA TYR A 287 3.21 -8.88 -14.58
C TYR A 287 2.49 -9.63 -15.69
N TYR A 288 1.78 -10.68 -15.33
CA TYR A 288 0.91 -11.45 -16.21
C TYR A 288 -0.54 -11.08 -15.91
N LEU A 289 -1.19 -10.44 -16.88
CA LEU A 289 -2.53 -9.88 -16.77
C LEU A 289 -3.48 -10.74 -17.62
N PRO A 290 -4.54 -11.32 -17.05
CA PRO A 290 -5.63 -11.88 -17.85
C PRO A 290 -6.28 -10.78 -18.70
N TYR A 291 -6.74 -11.15 -19.91
CA TYR A 291 -7.54 -10.28 -20.77
C TYR A 291 -8.97 -10.10 -20.26
#